data_AF-A0A2T1NCX5-F1
#
_entry.id   AF-A0A2T1NCX5-F1
#
_cell.length_a   1.000
_cell.length_b   1.000
_cell.length_c   1.000
_cell.angle_alpha   90.00
_cell.angle_beta   90.00
_cell.angle_gamma   90.00
#
_symmetry.space_group_name_H-M   'P 1'
#
loop_
_entity.id
_entity.type
_entity.pdbx_description
1 polymer ?
#
loop_
_entity_poly.entity_id
_entity_poly.type
_entity_poly.pdbx_seq_one_letter_code
_entity_poly.pdbx_strand_id
1 'polypeptide(L)' 'MANQQDVLTKISMLTTEIKTKYPELQKYLDETRITLPQGDNSDAEIDSKSLENYMNELEELIKNYKDNKS' A
#
# COMPACT_ATOMS: atom_id res chain seq x y z
N MET A 1 12.09 -16.31 0.44
CA MET A 1 12.36 -14.87 0.28
C MET A 1 11.23 -14.36 -0.59
N ALA A 2 10.25 -13.62 -0.03
CA ALA A 2 9.27 -12.96 -0.89
C ALA A 2 10.04 -11.97 -1.74
N ASN A 3 9.89 -12.04 -3.06
CA ASN A 3 10.65 -11.15 -3.92
C ASN A 3 10.01 -9.74 -3.84
N GLN A 4 10.77 -8.69 -4.13
CA GLN A 4 10.25 -7.32 -4.10
C GLN A 4 9.06 -7.13 -5.06
N GLN A 5 8.97 -7.92 -6.14
CA GLN A 5 7.81 -7.92 -7.04
C GLN A 5 6.54 -8.50 -6.39
N ASP A 6 6.64 -9.46 -5.47
CA ASP A 6 5.50 -10.02 -4.74
C ASP A 6 4.85 -8.94 -3.87
N VAL A 7 5.69 -8.15 -3.19
CA VAL A 7 5.25 -7.03 -2.35
C VAL A 7 4.59 -5.96 -3.21
N LEU A 8 5.21 -5.56 -4.33
CA LEU A 8 4.65 -4.59 -5.27
C LEU A 8 3.33 -5.08 -5.90
N THR A 9 3.24 -6.38 -6.20
CA THR A 9 2.02 -6.99 -6.74
C THR A 9 0.91 -6.93 -5.70
N LYS A 10 1.19 -7.30 -4.44
CA LYS A 10 0.22 -7.18 -3.34
C LYS A 10 -0.22 -5.75 -3.10
N ILE A 11 0.70 -4.79 -3.07
CA ILE A 11 0.37 -3.36 -2.96
C ILE A 11 -0.60 -2.94 -4.08
N SER A 12 -0.31 -3.33 -5.33
CA SER A 12 -1.18 -3.02 -6.48
C SER A 12 -2.56 -3.68 -6.36
N MET A 13 -2.63 -4.92 -5.87
CA MET A 13 -3.88 -5.62 -5.64
C MET A 13 -4.70 -4.94 -4.53
N LEU A 14 -4.09 -4.64 -3.38
CA LEU A 14 -4.74 -3.97 -2.25
C LEU A 14 -5.23 -2.57 -2.64
N THR A 15 -4.39 -1.77 -3.31
CA THR A 15 -4.80 -0.44 -3.80
C THR A 15 -5.92 -0.52 -4.83
N THR A 16 -5.92 -1.52 -5.71
CA THR A 16 -7.03 -1.74 -6.67
C THR A 16 -8.30 -2.17 -5.95
N GLU A 17 -8.20 -3.05 -4.96
CA GLU A 17 -9.35 -3.44 -4.13
C GLU A 17 -9.91 -2.24 -3.37
N ILE A 18 -9.07 -1.40 -2.79
CA ILE A 18 -9.49 -0.14 -2.17
C ILE A 18 -10.20 0.75 -3.20
N LYS A 19 -9.62 0.95 -4.39
CA LYS A 19 -10.24 1.80 -5.41
C LYS A 19 -11.61 1.30 -5.87
N THR A 20 -11.78 -0.02 -5.97
CA THR A 20 -12.98 -0.64 -6.54
C THR A 20 -14.06 -0.95 -5.50
N LYS A 21 -13.67 -1.41 -4.30
CA LYS A 21 -14.58 -1.84 -3.24
C LYS A 21 -14.73 -0.84 -2.10
N TYR A 22 -13.71 -0.03 -1.84
CA TYR A 22 -13.65 0.88 -0.70
C TYR A 22 -13.25 2.30 -1.14
N PRO A 23 -14.07 2.97 -1.97
CA PRO A 23 -13.75 4.31 -2.46
C PRO A 23 -13.48 5.31 -1.32
N GLU A 24 -14.10 5.12 -0.15
CA GLU A 24 -13.81 5.92 1.05
C GLU A 24 -12.39 5.78 1.59
N LEU A 25 -11.73 4.64 1.33
CA LEU A 25 -10.36 4.39 1.75
C LEU A 25 -9.33 4.96 0.76
N GLN A 26 -9.75 5.39 -0.43
CA GLN A 26 -8.83 5.99 -1.42
C GLN A 26 -8.14 7.25 -0.87
N LYS A 27 -8.80 8.03 -0.02
CA LYS A 27 -8.19 9.22 0.60
C LYS A 27 -6.93 8.90 1.39
N TYR A 28 -6.87 7.72 2.01
CA TYR A 28 -5.69 7.27 2.75
C TYR A 28 -4.57 6.85 1.80
N LEU A 29 -4.90 6.31 0.62
CA LEU A 29 -3.91 5.96 -0.40
C LEU A 29 -3.12 7.17 -0.89
N ASP A 30 -3.80 8.30 -1.08
CA ASP A 30 -3.15 9.54 -1.51
C ASP A 30 -2.23 10.10 -0.42
N GLU A 31 -2.66 10.05 0.84
CA GLU A 31 -1.81 10.45 1.98
C GLU A 31 -0.55 9.59 2.09
N THR A 32 -0.65 8.27 1.92
CA THR A 32 0.52 7.39 1.99
C THR A 32 1.41 7.46 0.74
N ARG A 33 0.87 7.81 -0.43
CA ARG A 33 1.68 8.07 -1.63
C ARG A 33 2.54 9.32 -1.53
N ILE A 34 2.18 10.26 -0.64
CA ILE A 34 2.98 11.45 -0.36
C ILE A 34 4.15 11.09 0.57
N THR A 35 3.97 10.13 1.48
CA THR A 35 5.03 9.69 2.41
C THR A 35 6.01 8.71 1.76
N LEU A 36 5.57 7.94 0.76
CA LEU A 36 6.49 7.17 -0.09
C LEU A 36 7.20 8.11 -1.08
N PRO A 37 8.54 8.05 -1.20
CA PRO A 37 9.23 8.77 -2.24
C PRO A 37 8.73 8.25 -3.59
N GLN A 38 7.95 9.06 -4.30
CA GLN A 38 7.62 8.78 -5.69
C GLN A 38 8.95 8.69 -6.43
N GLY A 39 9.18 7.55 -7.08
CA GLY A 39 10.49 7.07 -7.53
C GLY A 39 11.17 7.90 -8.61
N ASP A 40 11.50 9.15 -8.31
CA ASP A 40 12.43 10.02 -9.05
C ASP A 40 13.85 9.96 -8.48
N ASN A 41 14.11 9.10 -7.49
CA ASN A 41 15.47 8.81 -7.04
C ASN A 41 15.93 7.51 -7.70
N SER A 42 16.52 7.62 -8.90
CA SER A 42 17.20 6.53 -9.60
C SER A 42 18.38 5.91 -8.83
N ASP A 43 18.66 6.36 -7.59
CA ASP A 43 19.80 5.93 -6.77
C ASP A 43 19.45 5.61 -5.31
N ALA A 44 18.20 5.79 -4.86
CA ALA A 44 17.81 5.36 -3.52
C ALA A 44 17.20 3.97 -3.64
N GLU A 45 17.92 2.93 -3.21
CA GLU A 45 17.35 1.61 -2.99
C GLU A 45 16.02 1.79 -2.25
N ILE A 46 14.90 1.62 -2.97
CA ILE A 46 13.59 1.59 -2.34
C ILE A 46 13.68 0.40 -1.39
N ASP A 47 13.89 0.71 -0.12
CA ASP A 47 14.19 -0.28 0.90
C ASP A 47 13.02 -1.27 0.88
N SER A 48 13.32 -2.55 0.65
CA SER A 48 12.27 -3.58 0.56
C SER A 48 11.38 -3.54 1.80
N LYS A 49 11.95 -3.10 2.93
CA LYS A 49 11.26 -2.87 4.19
C LYS A 49 10.23 -1.73 4.15
N SER A 50 10.49 -0.65 3.42
CA SER A 50 9.51 0.43 3.21
C SER A 50 8.33 -0.04 2.37
N LEU A 51 8.57 -0.88 1.36
CA LEU A 51 7.51 -1.49 0.57
C LEU A 51 6.69 -2.49 1.41
N GLU A 52 7.35 -3.35 2.18
CA GLU A 52 6.66 -4.29 3.07
C GLU A 52 5.83 -3.57 4.14
N ASN A 53 6.37 -2.49 4.74
CA ASN A 53 5.61 -1.66 5.67
C ASN A 53 4.38 -1.05 5.00
N TYR A 54 4.54 -0.49 3.80
CA TYR A 54 3.39 0.08 3.08
C TYR A 54 2.33 -0.97 2.75
N MET A 55 2.75 -2.17 2.31
CA MET A 55 1.84 -3.28 2.07
C MET A 55 1.05 -3.65 3.35
N ASN A 56 1.74 -3.74 4.48
CA ASN A 56 1.11 -4.06 5.77
C ASN A 56 0.12 -2.97 6.19
N GLU A 57 0.48 -1.69 6.04
CA GLU A 57 -0.43 -0.56 6.33
C GLU A 57 -1.72 -0.64 5.49
N LEU A 58 -1.60 -0.94 4.20
CA LEU A 58 -2.77 -1.11 3.32
C LEU A 58 -3.65 -2.29 3.75
N GLU A 59 -3.03 -3.40 4.14
CA GLU A 59 -3.75 -4.59 4.59
C GLU A 59 -4.47 -4.33 5.90
N GLU A 60 -3.81 -3.67 6.86
CA GLU A 60 -4.43 -3.23 8.12
C GLU A 60 -5.54 -2.21 7.89
N LEU A 61 -5.37 -1.27 6.95
CA LEU A 61 -6.40 -0.28 6.60
C LEU A 61 -7.70 -0.97 6.15
N ILE A 62 -7.59 -1.93 5.23
CA ILE A 62 -8.73 -2.71 4.74
C ILE A 62 -9.32 -3.56 5.87
N LYS A 63 -8.47 -4.20 6.68
CA LYS A 63 -8.91 -5.04 7.80
C LYS A 63 -9.67 -4.24 8.84
N ASN A 64 -9.11 -3.12 9.30
CA ASN A 64 -9.73 -2.23 10.28
C ASN A 64 -11.05 -1.67 9.74
N TYR A 65 -11.10 -1.34 8.45
CA TYR A 65 -12.33 -0.89 7.82
C TYR A 65 -13.41 -1.99 7.78
N LYS A 66 -13.04 -3.22 7.43
CA LYS A 66 -13.94 -4.38 7.45
C LYS A 66 -14.44 -4.68 8.87
N ASP A 67 -13.57 -4.60 9.86
CA ASP A 67 -13.88 -4.84 11.27
C ASP A 67 -14.79 -3.76 11.87
N ASN A 68 -14.52 -2.47 11.58
CA ASN A 68 -15.38 -1.36 12.00
C ASN A 68 -16.76 -1.34 11.32
N LYS A 69 -16.90 -1.99 10.15
CA LYS A 69 -18.20 -2.12 9.47
C LYS A 69 -19.02 -3.32 9.96
N SER A 70 -18.51 -4.12 10.91
CA SER A 70 -19.11 -5.37 11.35
C SER A 70 -19.99 -5.26 12.59
#